data_AF-A0A1S8CEG6-F1
#
_entry.id   AF-A0A1S8CEG6-F1
#
_cell.length_a   1.000
_cell.length_b   1.000
_cell.length_c   1.000
_cell.angle_alpha   90.00
_cell.angle_beta   90.00
_cell.angle_gamma   90.00
#
_symmetry.space_group_name_H-M   'P 1'
#
loop_
_entity.id
_entity.type
_entity.pdbx_description
1 polymer ?
#
loop_
_entity_poly.entity_id
_entity_poly.type
_entity_poly.pdbx_seq_one_letter_code
_entity_poly.pdbx_strand_id
1 'polypeptide(L)'
;MEKVSPLPKLLERSIKNAWQAASLSAVLTLIFAIYPWFDGLKGLASFYNLPYVLISSGLAYGIYRRSRVCAILMLLVFIATKVSAQGPQTNGTIMMTMFLLFFSSGVAGTFLYHRYQRLNHFSKRNFYIITIISLVFSLALLFSASWGLNYLAKNNESSVWNDLENKINSAKEKQPLPLRIDYYTVLQDYYVYQKTLTYKYSVENIELSEIKSSELYKKNLDAFQAFCNEPILVLYDLHVDYVYIKGFDEKIYSYNAKDCKK
;
A
#
# COMPACT_ATOMS: atom_id res chain seq x y z
N MET A 1 34.36 -40.24 6.59
CA MET A 1 33.69 -39.26 7.47
C MET A 1 34.48 -37.96 7.39
N GLU A 2 34.02 -37.05 6.54
CA GLU A 2 34.68 -35.76 6.30
C GLU A 2 34.49 -34.86 7.52
N LYS A 3 35.59 -34.40 8.14
CA LYS A 3 35.55 -33.49 9.29
C LYS A 3 34.92 -32.18 8.85
N VAL A 4 33.63 -32.01 9.14
CA VAL A 4 32.92 -30.74 8.98
C VAL A 4 33.57 -29.75 9.94
N SER A 5 34.37 -28.85 9.39
CA SER A 5 34.91 -27.69 10.11
C SER A 5 33.75 -26.90 10.75
N PRO A 6 33.91 -26.41 11.99
CA PRO A 6 32.84 -25.69 12.66
C PRO A 6 32.48 -24.45 11.85
N LEU A 7 31.21 -24.35 11.45
CA LEU A 7 30.71 -23.24 10.66
C LEU A 7 30.98 -21.93 11.41
N PRO A 8 31.48 -20.87 10.75
CA PRO A 8 31.66 -19.58 11.41
C PRO A 8 30.32 -19.08 11.96
N LYS A 9 30.27 -18.81 13.28
CA LYS A 9 29.07 -18.41 14.04
C LYS A 9 28.26 -17.28 13.37
N LEU A 10 28.94 -16.38 12.66
CA LEU A 10 28.34 -15.25 11.94
C LEU A 10 27.42 -15.72 10.80
N LEU A 11 27.82 -16.78 10.09
CA LEU A 11 27.05 -17.36 8.99
C LEU A 11 25.77 -18.02 9.49
N GLU A 12 25.90 -18.83 10.54
CA GLU A 12 24.77 -19.51 11.16
C GLU A 12 23.74 -18.51 11.70
N ARG A 13 24.22 -17.45 12.37
CA ARG A 13 23.37 -16.38 12.90
C ARG A 13 22.63 -15.63 11.79
N SER A 14 23.30 -15.34 10.66
CA SER A 14 22.65 -14.66 9.53
C SER A 14 21.51 -15.48 8.93
N ILE A 15 21.69 -16.79 8.75
CA ILE A 15 20.67 -17.69 8.21
C ILE A 15 19.52 -17.86 9.20
N LYS A 16 19.82 -18.00 10.51
CA LYS A 16 18.81 -18.08 11.57
C LYS A 16 17.96 -16.80 11.65
N ASN A 17 18.59 -15.63 11.64
CA ASN A 17 17.90 -14.35 11.65
C ASN A 17 17.01 -14.18 10.41
N ALA A 18 17.48 -14.57 9.23
CA ALA A 18 16.69 -14.49 8.00
C ALA A 18 15.46 -15.42 8.03
N TRP A 19 15.60 -16.65 8.53
CA TRP A 19 14.47 -17.56 8.72
C TRP A 19 13.47 -17.07 9.76
N GLN A 20 13.95 -16.54 10.89
CA GLN A 20 13.10 -15.94 11.92
C GLN A 20 12.35 -14.73 11.38
N ALA A 21 13.03 -13.87 10.60
CA ALA A 21 12.40 -12.72 9.96
C ALA A 21 11.34 -13.15 8.93
N ALA A 22 11.61 -14.18 8.12
CA ALA A 22 10.62 -14.72 7.17
C ALA A 22 9.39 -15.26 7.91
N SER A 23 9.61 -16.02 8.99
CA SER A 23 8.53 -16.60 9.80
C SER A 23 7.71 -15.50 10.50
N LEU A 24 8.38 -14.50 11.07
CA LEU A 24 7.73 -13.36 11.69
C LEU A 24 6.90 -12.57 10.67
N SER A 25 7.43 -12.36 9.46
CA SER A 25 6.69 -11.69 8.38
C SER A 25 5.44 -12.49 8.00
N ALA A 26 5.54 -13.81 7.87
CA ALA A 26 4.39 -14.66 7.53
C ALA A 26 3.31 -14.61 8.64
N VAL A 27 3.73 -14.66 9.91
CA VAL A 27 2.81 -14.55 11.06
C VAL A 27 2.13 -13.20 11.10
N LEU A 28 2.89 -12.10 10.91
CA LEU A 28 2.31 -10.75 10.85
C LEU A 28 1.29 -10.64 9.71
N THR A 29 1.62 -11.12 8.52
CA THR A 29 0.67 -11.11 7.39
C THR A 29 -0.57 -11.94 7.67
N LEU A 30 -0.44 -13.08 8.35
CA LEU A 30 -1.58 -13.91 8.75
C LEU A 30 -2.48 -13.19 9.77
N ILE A 31 -1.90 -12.48 10.75
CA ILE A 31 -2.67 -11.67 11.70
C ILE A 31 -3.46 -10.58 10.96
N PHE A 32 -2.82 -9.86 10.03
CA PHE A 32 -3.50 -8.84 9.22
C PHE A 32 -4.53 -9.42 8.25
N ALA A 33 -4.38 -10.66 7.80
CA ALA A 33 -5.36 -11.34 6.96
C ALA A 33 -6.60 -11.81 7.75
N ILE A 34 -6.43 -12.17 9.03
CA ILE A 34 -7.52 -12.67 9.88
C ILE A 34 -8.29 -11.52 10.53
N TYR A 35 -7.63 -10.40 10.88
CA TYR A 35 -8.29 -9.27 11.56
C TYR A 35 -9.59 -8.78 10.86
N PRO A 36 -9.63 -8.61 9.52
CA PRO A 36 -10.84 -8.17 8.81
C PRO A 36 -11.97 -9.20 8.79
N TRP A 37 -11.72 -10.46 9.17
CA TRP A 37 -12.76 -11.51 9.21
C TRP A 37 -13.74 -11.28 10.35
N PHE A 38 -13.33 -10.58 11.40
CA PHE A 38 -14.20 -10.22 12.51
C PHE A 38 -15.15 -9.04 12.18
N ASP A 39 -14.88 -8.31 11.09
CA ASP A 39 -15.65 -7.12 10.65
C ASP A 39 -16.66 -7.41 9.49
N GLY A 40 -16.95 -8.69 9.19
CA GLY A 40 -17.99 -9.08 8.21
C GLY A 40 -17.56 -9.03 6.74
N LEU A 41 -18.31 -8.34 5.86
CA LEU A 41 -18.19 -8.37 4.38
C LEU A 41 -16.78 -8.04 3.82
N LYS A 42 -15.93 -7.36 4.60
CA LYS A 42 -14.51 -7.11 4.26
C LYS A 42 -13.62 -8.36 4.34
N GLY A 43 -14.09 -9.45 4.97
CA GLY A 43 -13.36 -10.71 5.12
C GLY A 43 -13.15 -11.47 3.80
N LEU A 44 -14.06 -11.35 2.82
CA LEU A 44 -13.95 -12.04 1.53
C LEU A 44 -12.77 -11.52 0.67
N ALA A 45 -12.41 -10.24 0.80
CA ALA A 45 -11.24 -9.68 0.12
C ALA A 45 -9.91 -10.18 0.73
N SER A 46 -9.91 -10.64 1.98
CA SER A 46 -8.69 -11.10 2.68
C SER A 46 -8.21 -12.49 2.26
N PHE A 47 -9.01 -13.28 1.53
CA PHE A 47 -8.56 -14.59 1.01
C PHE A 47 -7.36 -14.48 0.07
N TYR A 48 -7.18 -13.33 -0.59
CA TYR A 48 -6.02 -13.05 -1.45
C TYR A 48 -4.67 -13.13 -0.70
N ASN A 49 -4.67 -12.93 0.61
CA ASN A 49 -3.44 -12.99 1.42
C ASN A 49 -3.02 -14.41 1.79
N LEU A 50 -3.91 -15.42 1.69
CA LEU A 50 -3.61 -16.80 2.08
C LEU A 50 -2.56 -17.48 1.18
N PRO A 51 -2.61 -17.37 -0.17
CA PRO A 51 -1.53 -17.87 -1.03
C PRO A 51 -0.16 -17.29 -0.66
N TYR A 52 -0.11 -16.01 -0.30
CA TYR A 52 1.14 -15.37 0.12
C TYR A 52 1.69 -15.99 1.42
N VAL A 53 0.85 -16.26 2.41
CA VAL A 53 1.27 -16.90 3.66
C VAL A 53 1.81 -18.31 3.41
N LEU A 54 1.16 -19.08 2.53
CA LEU A 54 1.64 -20.42 2.15
C LEU A 54 2.98 -20.38 1.41
N ILE A 55 3.14 -19.46 0.46
CA ILE A 55 4.39 -19.29 -0.29
C ILE A 55 5.51 -18.82 0.64
N SER A 56 5.26 -17.81 1.48
CA SER A 56 6.27 -17.26 2.39
C SER A 56 6.70 -18.26 3.48
N SER A 57 5.78 -19.06 4.02
CA SER A 57 6.13 -20.13 4.96
C SER A 57 6.94 -21.25 4.30
N GLY A 58 6.58 -21.66 3.07
CA GLY A 58 7.38 -22.61 2.27
C GLY A 58 8.79 -22.08 1.96
N LEU A 59 8.91 -20.79 1.61
CA LEU A 59 10.19 -20.14 1.37
C LEU A 59 11.02 -20.01 2.66
N ALA A 60 10.38 -19.72 3.80
CA ALA A 60 11.04 -19.70 5.10
C ALA A 60 11.66 -21.07 5.43
N TYR A 61 10.91 -22.16 5.21
CA TYR A 61 11.43 -23.52 5.35
C TYR A 61 12.60 -23.80 4.38
N GLY A 62 12.52 -23.30 3.15
CA GLY A 62 13.61 -23.39 2.18
C GLY A 62 14.90 -22.67 2.62
N ILE A 63 14.78 -21.50 3.27
CA ILE A 63 15.90 -20.76 3.86
C ILE A 63 16.50 -21.56 5.03
N TYR A 64 15.66 -22.18 5.87
CA TYR A 64 16.12 -23.06 6.94
C TYR A 64 16.96 -24.23 6.40
N ARG A 65 16.57 -24.81 5.25
CA ARG A 65 17.34 -25.84 4.55
C ARG A 65 18.54 -25.29 3.75
N ARG A 66 18.91 -24.02 3.95
CA ARG A 66 20.06 -23.34 3.32
C ARG A 66 20.01 -23.30 1.79
N SER A 67 18.80 -23.25 1.22
CA SER A 67 18.60 -23.11 -0.23
C SER A 67 18.85 -21.67 -0.69
N ARG A 68 19.73 -21.50 -1.69
CA ARG A 68 20.05 -20.19 -2.30
C ARG A 68 18.84 -19.59 -3.01
N VAL A 69 18.12 -20.42 -3.77
CA VAL A 69 16.97 -19.99 -4.58
C VAL A 69 15.84 -19.47 -3.69
N CYS A 70 15.56 -20.15 -2.57
CA CYS A 70 14.52 -19.73 -1.63
C CYS A 70 14.82 -18.38 -0.98
N ALA A 71 16.08 -18.09 -0.65
CA ALA A 71 16.46 -16.80 -0.08
C ALA A 71 16.24 -15.64 -1.08
N ILE A 72 16.57 -15.85 -2.35
CA ILE A 72 16.35 -14.85 -3.41
C ILE A 72 14.85 -14.67 -3.67
N LEU A 73 14.10 -15.76 -3.80
CA LEU A 73 12.65 -15.72 -4.03
C LEU A 73 11.92 -15.02 -2.88
N MET A 74 12.29 -15.28 -1.63
CA MET A 74 11.67 -14.60 -0.48
C MET A 74 11.89 -13.09 -0.53
N LEU A 75 13.09 -12.65 -0.93
CA LEU A 75 13.40 -11.23 -1.10
C LEU A 75 12.57 -10.62 -2.24
N LEU A 76 12.43 -11.30 -3.38
CA LEU A 76 11.61 -10.83 -4.50
C LEU A 76 10.13 -10.74 -4.14
N VAL A 77 9.61 -11.75 -3.43
CA VAL A 77 8.22 -11.79 -2.94
C VAL A 77 7.95 -10.65 -1.95
N PHE A 78 8.92 -10.34 -1.08
CA PHE A 78 8.82 -9.19 -0.18
C PHE A 78 8.80 -7.86 -0.94
N ILE A 79 9.65 -7.69 -1.96
CA ILE A 79 9.65 -6.49 -2.80
C ILE A 79 8.31 -6.34 -3.53
N ALA A 80 7.81 -7.41 -4.15
CA ALA A 80 6.55 -7.41 -4.88
C ALA A 80 5.37 -6.98 -3.99
N THR A 81 5.26 -7.53 -2.78
CA THR A 81 4.18 -7.16 -1.86
C THR A 81 4.26 -5.72 -1.38
N LYS A 82 5.46 -5.18 -1.16
CA LYS A 82 5.62 -3.76 -0.79
C LYS A 82 5.29 -2.82 -1.91
N VAL A 83 5.58 -3.21 -3.15
CA VAL A 83 5.26 -2.41 -4.33
C VAL A 83 3.75 -2.45 -4.63
N SER A 84 3.08 -3.59 -4.47
CA SER A 84 1.62 -3.70 -4.66
C SER A 84 0.80 -2.99 -3.59
N ALA A 85 1.35 -2.79 -2.39
CA ALA A 85 0.65 -2.15 -1.26
C ALA A 85 0.71 -0.61 -1.28
N GLN A 86 0.92 0.03 -2.44
CA GLN A 86 0.96 1.49 -2.61
C GLN A 86 -0.36 2.15 -2.16
N GLY A 87 -0.45 2.45 -0.87
CA GLY A 87 -1.34 3.43 -0.26
C GLY A 87 -0.53 4.45 0.55
N PRO A 88 -1.12 5.55 1.04
CA PRO A 88 -0.40 6.73 1.55
C PRO A 88 0.39 6.52 2.85
N GLN A 89 0.36 5.33 3.46
CA GLN A 89 0.92 5.13 4.78
C GLN A 89 2.43 4.79 4.73
N THR A 90 3.23 5.84 4.86
CA THR A 90 4.69 5.83 5.09
C THR A 90 5.13 5.20 6.42
N ASN A 91 4.19 4.76 7.27
CA ASN A 91 4.44 4.36 8.66
C ASN A 91 5.20 3.02 8.82
N GLY A 92 5.49 2.31 7.72
CA GLY A 92 6.19 1.02 7.73
C GLY A 92 7.68 1.07 7.37
N THR A 93 8.27 2.24 7.15
CA THR A 93 9.64 2.37 6.59
C THR A 93 10.74 1.73 7.46
N ILE A 94 10.61 1.82 8.79
CA ILE A 94 11.57 1.20 9.73
C ILE A 94 11.48 -0.33 9.70
N MET A 95 10.27 -0.89 9.78
CA MET A 95 10.10 -2.34 9.67
C MET A 95 10.56 -2.85 8.29
N MET A 96 10.23 -2.13 7.23
CA MET A 96 10.61 -2.50 5.87
C MET A 96 12.13 -2.59 5.71
N THR A 97 12.85 -1.56 6.15
CA THR A 97 14.31 -1.54 6.11
C THR A 97 14.93 -2.66 6.96
N MET A 98 14.35 -2.95 8.13
CA MET A 98 14.79 -4.06 8.98
C MET A 98 14.63 -5.43 8.29
N PHE A 99 13.46 -5.72 7.70
CA PHE A 99 13.24 -6.98 6.97
C PHE A 99 14.16 -7.11 5.75
N LEU A 100 14.38 -6.01 5.03
CA LEU A 100 15.24 -5.98 3.84
C LEU A 100 16.70 -6.27 4.18
N LEU A 101 17.20 -5.75 5.31
CA LEU A 101 18.51 -6.10 5.87
C LEU A 101 18.60 -7.59 6.22
N PHE A 102 17.59 -8.13 6.89
CA PHE A 102 17.58 -9.55 7.26
C PHE A 102 17.55 -10.47 6.03
N PHE A 103 16.71 -10.19 5.03
CA PHE A 103 16.68 -10.98 3.81
C PHE A 103 17.99 -10.88 3.00
N SER A 104 18.55 -9.68 2.88
CA SER A 104 19.86 -9.48 2.22
C SER A 104 20.99 -10.23 2.94
N SER A 105 20.96 -10.26 4.28
CA SER A 105 21.90 -11.06 5.07
C SER A 105 21.70 -12.56 4.92
N GLY A 106 20.45 -13.02 4.75
CA GLY A 106 20.12 -14.42 4.44
C GLY A 106 20.63 -14.87 3.08
N VAL A 107 20.51 -14.01 2.06
CA VAL A 107 21.08 -14.26 0.73
C VAL A 107 22.60 -14.40 0.84
N ALA A 108 23.30 -13.43 1.42
CA ALA A 108 24.75 -13.51 1.58
C ALA A 108 25.19 -14.75 2.39
N GLY A 109 24.46 -15.06 3.47
CA GLY A 109 24.72 -16.22 4.32
C GLY A 109 24.60 -17.55 3.58
N THR A 110 23.56 -17.74 2.76
CA THR A 110 23.38 -18.96 1.96
C THR A 110 24.41 -19.09 0.84
N PHE A 111 24.78 -18.00 0.16
CA PHE A 111 25.82 -18.04 -0.87
C PHE A 111 27.20 -18.37 -0.30
N LEU A 112 27.58 -17.73 0.81
CA LEU A 112 28.85 -18.01 1.47
C LEU A 112 28.89 -19.38 2.14
N TYR A 113 27.74 -19.94 2.53
CA TYR A 113 27.66 -21.31 3.06
C TYR A 113 28.10 -22.33 2.02
N HIS A 114 27.52 -22.26 0.82
CA HIS A 114 27.89 -23.15 -0.29
C HIS A 114 29.34 -22.92 -0.75
N ARG A 115 29.80 -21.67 -0.73
CA ARG A 115 31.21 -21.35 -1.03
C ARG A 115 32.16 -21.93 0.01
N TYR A 116 31.80 -21.86 1.30
CA TYR A 116 32.59 -22.41 2.39
C TYR A 116 32.66 -23.94 2.31
N GLN A 117 31.56 -24.62 2.01
CA GLN A 117 31.58 -26.08 1.80
C GLN A 117 32.49 -26.51 0.65
N ARG A 118 32.62 -25.69 -0.39
CA ARG A 118 33.47 -26.01 -1.54
C ARG A 118 34.95 -25.64 -1.36
N LEU A 119 35.23 -24.50 -0.72
CA LEU A 119 36.57 -23.90 -0.69
C LEU A 119 37.22 -23.89 0.71
N ASN A 120 36.48 -24.28 1.75
CA ASN A 120 36.88 -24.24 3.17
C ASN A 120 37.44 -22.89 3.66
N HIS A 121 37.24 -21.82 2.89
CA HIS A 121 37.76 -20.49 3.15
C HIS A 121 36.61 -19.50 3.39
N PHE A 122 36.64 -18.83 4.54
CA PHE A 122 35.67 -17.81 4.93
C PHE A 122 36.33 -16.44 5.05
N SER A 123 35.80 -15.44 4.34
CA SER A 123 36.23 -14.05 4.46
C SER A 123 35.08 -13.17 4.95
N LYS A 124 35.29 -12.49 6.08
CA LYS A 124 34.33 -11.53 6.64
C LYS A 124 34.08 -10.36 5.68
N ARG A 125 35.13 -9.89 4.99
CA ARG A 125 35.01 -8.81 3.99
C ARG A 125 34.05 -9.19 2.86
N ASN A 126 34.13 -10.43 2.37
CA ASN A 126 33.24 -10.90 1.30
C ASN A 126 31.79 -11.01 1.78
N PHE A 127 31.56 -11.36 3.05
CA PHE A 127 30.22 -11.33 3.65
C PHE A 127 29.60 -9.93 3.58
N TYR A 128 30.28 -8.93 4.12
CA TYR A 128 29.78 -7.55 4.12
C TYR A 128 29.56 -7.01 2.70
N ILE A 129 30.49 -7.26 1.79
CA ILE A 129 30.36 -6.85 0.38
C ILE A 129 29.11 -7.45 -0.26
N ILE A 130 28.88 -8.76 -0.14
CA ILE A 130 27.71 -9.41 -0.73
C ILE A 130 26.41 -8.90 -0.08
N THR A 131 26.39 -8.68 1.24
CA THR A 131 25.21 -8.10 1.90
C THR A 131 24.88 -6.69 1.42
N ILE A 132 25.89 -5.83 1.25
CA ILE A 132 25.72 -4.45 0.79
C ILE A 132 25.24 -4.44 -0.66
N ILE A 133 25.85 -5.24 -1.53
CA ILE A 133 25.43 -5.36 -2.94
C ILE A 133 23.97 -5.83 -3.01
N SER A 134 23.61 -6.89 -2.26
CA SER A 134 22.24 -7.39 -2.21
C SER A 134 21.26 -6.32 -1.73
N LEU A 135 21.62 -5.56 -0.71
CA LEU A 135 20.77 -4.51 -0.16
C LEU A 135 20.58 -3.34 -1.14
N VAL A 136 21.66 -2.86 -1.74
CA VAL A 136 21.60 -1.76 -2.73
C VAL A 136 20.78 -2.19 -3.94
N PHE A 137 20.99 -3.42 -4.43
CA PHE A 137 20.20 -3.98 -5.52
C PHE A 137 18.70 -4.07 -5.18
N SER A 138 18.38 -4.51 -3.96
CA SER A 138 16.99 -4.60 -3.48
C SER A 138 16.32 -3.23 -3.38
N LEU A 139 17.03 -2.22 -2.89
CA LEU A 139 16.54 -0.84 -2.86
C LEU A 139 16.31 -0.31 -4.27
N ALA A 140 17.26 -0.49 -5.18
CA ALA A 140 17.13 -0.06 -6.58
C ALA A 140 15.91 -0.73 -7.26
N LEU A 141 15.67 -2.01 -7.02
CA LEU A 141 14.48 -2.72 -7.51
C LEU A 141 13.18 -2.14 -6.94
N LEU A 142 13.13 -1.81 -5.66
CA LEU A 142 11.95 -1.19 -5.05
C LEU A 142 11.63 0.17 -5.65
N PHE A 143 12.63 1.04 -5.79
CA PHE A 143 12.44 2.37 -6.36
C PHE A 143 12.03 2.29 -7.83
N SER A 144 12.69 1.45 -8.63
CA SER A 144 12.38 1.29 -10.06
C SER A 144 11.02 0.66 -10.29
N ALA A 145 10.63 -0.38 -9.54
CA ALA A 145 9.32 -1.00 -9.66
C ALA A 145 8.20 -0.04 -9.22
N SER A 146 8.40 0.70 -8.13
CA SER A 146 7.44 1.70 -7.65
C SER A 146 7.23 2.81 -8.68
N TRP A 147 8.32 3.35 -9.22
CA TRP A 147 8.26 4.39 -10.25
C TRP A 147 7.65 3.87 -11.56
N GLY A 148 8.03 2.66 -11.98
CA GLY A 148 7.49 2.02 -13.18
C GLY A 148 5.99 1.76 -13.10
N LEU A 149 5.49 1.27 -11.95
CA LEU A 149 4.05 1.09 -11.75
C LEU A 149 3.29 2.41 -11.72
N ASN A 150 3.83 3.44 -11.07
CA ASN A 150 3.23 4.78 -11.09
C ASN A 150 3.17 5.36 -12.51
N TYR A 151 4.21 5.13 -13.31
CA TYR A 151 4.24 5.56 -14.72
C TYR A 151 3.21 4.82 -15.57
N LEU A 152 3.11 3.49 -15.40
CA LEU A 152 2.11 2.67 -16.11
C LEU A 152 0.68 3.03 -15.69
N ALA A 153 0.44 3.26 -14.40
CA ALA A 153 -0.84 3.71 -13.87
C ALA A 153 -1.27 5.04 -14.51
N LYS A 154 -0.35 6.02 -14.58
CA LYS A 154 -0.61 7.32 -15.20
C LYS A 154 -0.93 7.23 -16.69
N ASN A 155 -0.30 6.31 -17.42
CA ASN A 155 -0.62 6.12 -18.85
C ASN A 155 -1.98 5.45 -19.08
N ASN A 156 -2.54 4.75 -18.09
CA ASN A 156 -3.83 4.09 -18.17
C ASN A 156 -4.97 4.90 -17.51
N GLU A 157 -4.74 6.20 -17.35
CA GLU A 157 -5.59 7.16 -16.62
C GLU A 157 -7.05 7.14 -17.09
N SER A 158 -7.31 7.02 -18.39
CA SER A 158 -8.68 6.98 -18.93
C SER A 158 -9.51 5.80 -18.41
N SER A 159 -8.90 4.62 -18.22
CA SER A 159 -9.61 3.45 -17.68
C SER A 159 -10.04 3.65 -16.24
N VAL A 160 -9.27 4.41 -15.45
CA VAL A 160 -9.57 4.66 -14.04
C VAL A 160 -10.71 5.67 -13.90
N TRP A 161 -10.70 6.72 -14.72
CA TRP A 161 -11.81 7.68 -14.78
C TRP A 161 -13.12 7.02 -15.23
N ASN A 162 -13.05 6.12 -16.22
CA ASN A 162 -14.22 5.36 -16.66
C ASN A 162 -14.77 4.42 -15.54
N ASP A 163 -13.90 3.78 -14.76
CA ASP A 163 -14.33 2.96 -13.61
C ASP A 163 -15.00 3.79 -12.51
N LEU A 164 -14.45 4.99 -12.22
CA LEU A 164 -15.04 5.92 -11.27
C LEU A 164 -16.43 6.38 -11.73
N GLU A 165 -16.57 6.72 -13.01
CA GLU A 165 -17.85 7.12 -13.60
C GLU A 165 -18.89 5.99 -13.52
N ASN A 166 -18.49 4.76 -13.83
CA ASN A 166 -19.35 3.58 -13.69
C ASN A 166 -19.80 3.34 -12.23
N LYS A 167 -18.91 3.53 -11.25
CA LYS A 167 -19.25 3.42 -9.82
C LYS A 167 -20.25 4.48 -9.40
N ILE A 168 -20.09 5.72 -9.88
CA ILE A 168 -21.01 6.82 -9.64
C ILE A 168 -22.38 6.52 -10.23
N ASN A 169 -22.43 6.07 -11.48
CA ASN A 169 -23.69 5.72 -12.14
C ASN A 169 -24.39 4.58 -11.39
N SER A 170 -23.64 3.55 -10.98
CA SER A 170 -24.16 2.45 -10.16
C SER A 170 -24.67 2.92 -8.78
N ALA A 171 -24.06 3.95 -8.19
CA ALA A 171 -24.51 4.54 -6.94
C ALA A 171 -25.79 5.36 -7.12
N LYS A 172 -25.92 6.11 -8.23
CA LYS A 172 -27.15 6.83 -8.60
C LYS A 172 -28.33 5.90 -8.83
N GLU A 173 -28.10 4.73 -9.41
CA GLU A 173 -29.16 3.71 -9.56
C GLU A 173 -29.66 3.18 -8.21
N LYS A 174 -28.75 2.98 -7.24
CA LYS A 174 -29.12 2.50 -5.90
C LYS A 174 -29.82 3.57 -5.07
N GLN A 175 -29.46 4.83 -5.26
CA GLN A 175 -30.00 5.95 -4.52
C GLN A 175 -30.38 7.08 -5.49
N PRO A 176 -31.66 7.15 -5.89
CA PRO A 176 -32.10 8.14 -6.86
C PRO A 176 -31.97 9.55 -6.27
N LEU A 177 -31.52 10.47 -7.11
CA LEU A 177 -31.43 11.90 -6.85
C LEU A 177 -32.71 12.60 -7.33
N PRO A 178 -33.11 13.74 -6.74
CA PRO A 178 -32.44 14.47 -5.67
C PRO A 178 -32.64 13.85 -4.27
N LEU A 179 -31.61 13.96 -3.42
CA LEU A 179 -31.61 13.42 -2.06
C LEU A 179 -31.57 14.55 -1.02
N ARG A 180 -32.58 14.64 -0.17
CA ARG A 180 -32.60 15.60 0.96
C ARG A 180 -31.69 15.10 2.08
N ILE A 181 -30.65 15.87 2.42
CA ILE A 181 -29.70 15.52 3.48
C ILE A 181 -30.14 16.12 4.81
N ASP A 182 -30.57 17.39 4.79
CA ASP A 182 -31.12 18.07 5.96
C ASP A 182 -32.25 19.03 5.56
N TYR A 183 -32.75 19.83 6.51
CA TYR A 183 -33.86 20.76 6.27
C TYR A 183 -33.53 21.84 5.23
N TYR A 184 -32.24 22.18 5.09
CA TYR A 184 -31.77 23.29 4.25
C TYR A 184 -31.02 22.83 3.00
N THR A 185 -30.52 21.59 2.94
CA THR A 185 -29.64 21.11 1.86
C THR A 185 -30.19 19.87 1.19
N VAL A 186 -30.27 19.95 -0.14
CA VAL A 186 -30.71 18.88 -1.02
C VAL A 186 -29.59 18.59 -2.00
N LEU A 187 -29.06 17.38 -2.00
CA LEU A 187 -28.12 16.92 -3.02
C LEU A 187 -28.89 16.74 -4.33
N GLN A 188 -28.62 17.61 -5.31
CA GLN A 188 -29.24 17.56 -6.63
C GLN A 188 -28.56 16.55 -7.53
N ASP A 189 -27.23 16.60 -7.58
CA ASP A 189 -26.45 15.74 -8.45
C ASP A 189 -25.01 15.59 -7.95
N TYR A 190 -24.32 14.57 -8.43
CA TYR A 190 -22.87 14.46 -8.32
C TYR A 190 -22.30 13.82 -9.58
N TYR A 191 -21.25 14.40 -10.15
CA TYR A 191 -20.67 13.95 -11.41
C TYR A 191 -19.17 14.16 -11.43
N VAL A 192 -18.49 13.45 -12.31
CA VAL A 192 -17.06 13.63 -12.56
C VAL A 192 -16.90 14.36 -13.87
N TYR A 193 -16.12 15.42 -13.86
CA TYR A 193 -15.73 16.13 -15.06
C TYR A 193 -14.22 16.36 -15.05
N GLN A 194 -13.54 15.89 -16.09
CA GLN A 194 -12.09 15.89 -16.21
C GLN A 194 -11.40 15.16 -15.04
N LYS A 195 -11.03 15.90 -13.98
CA LYS A 195 -10.38 15.38 -12.78
C LYS A 195 -11.06 15.82 -11.50
N THR A 196 -12.28 16.30 -11.61
CA THR A 196 -13.01 16.90 -10.49
C THR A 196 -14.31 16.13 -10.28
N LEU A 197 -14.47 15.59 -9.08
CA LEU A 197 -15.73 15.05 -8.59
C LEU A 197 -16.52 16.18 -7.94
N THR A 198 -17.59 16.60 -8.57
CA THR A 198 -18.42 17.72 -8.11
C THR A 198 -19.70 17.19 -7.48
N TYR A 199 -19.97 17.58 -6.24
CA TYR A 199 -21.24 17.39 -5.54
C TYR A 199 -22.03 18.70 -5.58
N LYS A 200 -23.22 18.65 -6.17
CA LYS A 200 -24.10 19.81 -6.36
C LYS A 200 -25.25 19.78 -5.36
N TYR A 201 -25.28 20.77 -4.48
CA TYR A 201 -26.30 20.95 -3.45
C TYR A 201 -27.17 22.18 -3.76
N SER A 202 -28.48 22.02 -3.62
CA SER A 202 -29.43 23.12 -3.57
C SER A 202 -29.68 23.51 -2.12
N VAL A 203 -29.61 24.80 -1.83
CA VAL A 203 -29.91 25.34 -0.50
C VAL A 203 -31.31 25.94 -0.50
N GLU A 204 -32.18 25.44 0.38
CA GLU A 204 -33.56 25.87 0.56
C GLU A 204 -33.73 26.57 1.92
N ASN A 205 -34.74 27.44 2.03
CA ASN A 205 -35.22 28.03 3.30
C ASN A 205 -34.25 28.93 4.09
N ILE A 206 -33.00 29.12 3.64
CA ILE A 206 -32.00 30.01 4.27
C ILE A 206 -31.13 30.68 3.21
N GLU A 207 -30.70 31.92 3.39
CA GLU A 207 -29.77 32.56 2.43
C GLU A 207 -28.36 31.95 2.51
N LEU A 208 -27.67 31.89 1.37
CA LEU A 208 -26.28 31.40 1.32
C LEU A 208 -25.33 32.29 2.14
N SER A 209 -25.64 33.58 2.26
CA SER A 209 -24.93 34.58 3.06
C SER A 209 -25.00 34.32 4.57
N GLU A 210 -26.14 33.81 5.06
CA GLU A 210 -26.40 33.55 6.47
C GLU A 210 -25.69 32.29 6.99
N ILE A 211 -25.38 31.35 6.10
CA ILE A 211 -24.62 30.15 6.47
C ILE A 211 -23.15 30.54 6.67
N LYS A 212 -22.65 30.33 7.88
CA LYS A 212 -21.24 30.57 8.23
C LYS A 212 -20.31 29.71 7.37
N SER A 213 -19.46 30.38 6.59
CA SER A 213 -18.48 29.72 5.71
C SER A 213 -17.52 28.79 6.46
N SER A 214 -17.23 29.06 7.73
CA SER A 214 -16.37 28.20 8.57
C SER A 214 -17.02 26.88 8.95
N GLU A 215 -18.33 26.86 9.21
CA GLU A 215 -19.08 25.65 9.54
C GLU A 215 -19.22 24.74 8.31
N LEU A 216 -19.54 25.32 7.14
CA LEU A 216 -19.56 24.59 5.87
C LEU A 216 -18.19 24.02 5.52
N TYR A 217 -17.13 24.83 5.64
CA TYR A 217 -15.77 24.37 5.37
C TYR A 217 -15.40 23.16 6.25
N LYS A 218 -15.73 23.20 7.55
CA LYS A 218 -15.45 22.10 8.47
C LYS A 218 -16.25 20.84 8.11
N LYS A 219 -17.56 20.98 7.82
CA LYS A 219 -18.43 19.87 7.42
C LYS A 219 -17.91 19.19 6.15
N ASN A 220 -17.54 19.97 5.14
CA ASN A 220 -17.05 19.46 3.87
C ASN A 220 -15.66 18.86 3.99
N LEU A 221 -14.78 19.46 4.80
CA LEU A 221 -13.47 18.89 5.09
C LEU A 221 -13.60 17.53 5.79
N ASP A 222 -14.52 17.40 6.75
CA ASP A 222 -14.75 16.13 7.46
C ASP A 222 -15.33 15.06 6.52
N ALA A 223 -16.23 15.42 5.59
CA ALA A 223 -16.69 14.51 4.53
C ALA A 223 -15.56 14.14 3.56
N PHE A 224 -14.72 15.11 3.19
CA PHE A 224 -13.57 14.91 2.31
C PHE A 224 -12.52 13.95 2.89
N GLN A 225 -12.36 13.90 4.23
CA GLN A 225 -11.41 12.96 4.85
C GLN A 225 -11.66 11.50 4.47
N ALA A 226 -12.89 11.12 4.08
CA ALA A 226 -13.17 9.77 3.60
C ALA A 226 -12.40 9.43 2.30
N PHE A 227 -12.14 10.43 1.45
CA PHE A 227 -11.39 10.26 0.19
C PHE A 227 -9.88 10.18 0.39
N CYS A 228 -9.35 10.56 1.55
CA CYS A 228 -7.91 10.56 1.81
C CYS A 228 -7.28 9.15 1.82
N ASN A 229 -8.10 8.11 1.98
CA ASN A 229 -7.66 6.72 1.88
C ASN A 229 -7.73 6.17 0.44
N GLU A 230 -8.35 6.89 -0.49
CA GLU A 230 -8.52 6.44 -1.86
C GLU A 230 -7.27 6.76 -2.70
N PRO A 231 -6.69 5.76 -3.41
CA PRO A 231 -5.47 5.95 -4.19
C PRO A 231 -5.66 6.93 -5.36
N ILE A 232 -6.90 7.10 -5.83
CA ILE A 232 -7.21 8.01 -6.95
C ILE A 232 -6.90 9.47 -6.64
N LEU A 233 -7.01 9.87 -5.36
CA LEU A 233 -6.74 11.23 -4.91
C LEU A 233 -5.28 11.62 -5.07
N VAL A 234 -4.36 10.71 -4.73
CA VAL A 234 -2.91 10.97 -4.73
C VAL A 234 -2.28 10.64 -6.08
N LEU A 235 -2.72 9.56 -6.74
CA LEU A 235 -2.09 9.08 -7.97
C LEU A 235 -2.56 9.84 -9.22
N TYR A 236 -3.83 10.26 -9.26
CA TYR A 236 -4.44 10.89 -10.45
C TYR A 236 -4.83 12.36 -10.25
N ASP A 237 -4.49 12.95 -9.09
CA ASP A 237 -4.74 14.35 -8.77
C ASP A 237 -6.24 14.71 -8.84
N LEU A 238 -7.08 13.86 -8.21
CA LEU A 238 -8.52 14.08 -8.11
C LEU A 238 -8.80 15.31 -7.22
N HIS A 239 -9.63 16.20 -7.73
CA HIS A 239 -10.24 17.29 -6.98
C HIS A 239 -11.65 16.91 -6.56
N VAL A 240 -12.06 17.31 -5.36
CA VAL A 240 -13.44 17.13 -4.88
C VAL A 240 -14.04 18.50 -4.59
N ASP A 241 -15.09 18.83 -5.32
CA ASP A 241 -15.78 20.12 -5.24
C ASP A 241 -17.16 19.96 -4.62
N TYR A 242 -17.45 20.75 -3.59
CA TYR A 242 -18.78 20.88 -3.01
C TYR A 242 -19.37 22.22 -3.43
N VAL A 243 -20.40 22.19 -4.26
CA VAL A 243 -21.04 23.36 -4.87
C VAL A 243 -22.42 23.55 -4.28
N TYR A 244 -22.64 24.67 -3.60
CA TYR A 244 -23.93 25.04 -3.02
C TYR A 244 -24.58 26.16 -3.83
N ILE A 245 -25.82 25.96 -4.27
CA ILE A 245 -26.53 26.89 -5.15
C ILE A 245 -27.86 27.30 -4.50
N LYS A 246 -28.16 28.61 -4.56
CA LYS A 246 -29.48 29.16 -4.25
C LYS A 246 -29.77 30.32 -5.19
N GLY A 247 -30.73 30.16 -6.09
CA GLY A 247 -31.02 31.17 -7.11
C GLY A 247 -29.81 31.41 -8.01
N PHE A 248 -29.24 32.62 -7.98
CA PHE A 248 -28.04 33.00 -8.73
C PHE A 248 -26.76 32.96 -7.90
N ASP A 249 -26.85 32.71 -6.59
CA ASP A 249 -25.70 32.65 -5.70
C ASP A 249 -25.12 31.22 -5.69
N GLU A 250 -23.80 31.13 -5.82
CA GLU A 250 -23.05 29.88 -5.70
C GLU A 250 -21.88 30.02 -4.72
N LYS A 251 -21.63 28.96 -3.94
CA LYS A 251 -20.43 28.80 -3.11
C LYS A 251 -19.76 27.47 -3.43
N ILE A 252 -18.48 27.52 -3.79
CA ILE A 252 -17.68 26.37 -4.19
C ILE A 252 -16.58 26.13 -3.15
N TYR A 253 -16.45 24.89 -2.69
CA TYR A 253 -15.37 24.44 -1.82
C TYR A 253 -14.62 23.31 -2.51
N SER A 254 -13.38 23.56 -2.90
CA SER A 254 -12.53 22.58 -3.58
C SER A 254 -11.47 22.03 -2.63
N TYR A 255 -11.27 20.71 -2.67
CA TYR A 255 -10.31 19.99 -1.85
C TYR A 255 -9.43 19.07 -2.71
N ASN A 256 -8.18 18.90 -2.30
CA ASN A 256 -7.21 18.03 -2.97
C ASN A 256 -6.39 17.19 -1.96
N ALA A 257 -5.46 16.37 -2.46
CA ALA A 257 -4.63 15.49 -1.63
C ALA A 257 -3.84 16.19 -0.50
N LYS A 258 -3.58 17.50 -0.60
CA LYS A 258 -2.87 18.29 0.42
C LYS A 258 -3.75 18.63 1.63
N ASP A 259 -5.07 18.58 1.48
CA ASP A 259 -6.04 18.91 2.53
C ASP A 259 -6.36 17.70 3.44
N CYS A 260 -5.73 16.55 3.18
CA CYS A 260 -5.79 15.38 4.04
C CYS A 260 -5.03 15.63 5.35
N LYS A 261 -5.67 15.30 6.49
CA LYS A 261 -5.03 15.39 7.82
C LYS A 261 -3.84 14.43 7.84
N LYS A 262 -2.65 14.96 8.11
CA LYS A 262 -1.41 14.18 8.30
C LYS A 262 -1.36 13.53 9.67
#